data_AF-A0A2N3CKP4-F1
#
_entry.id   AF-A0A2N3CKP4-F1
#
_cell.length_a   1.000
_cell.length_b   1.000
_cell.length_c   1.000
_cell.angle_alpha   90.00
_cell.angle_beta   90.00
_cell.angle_gamma   90.00
#
_symmetry.space_group_name_H-M   'P 1'
#
loop_
_entity.id
_entity.type
_entity.pdbx_description
1 polymer ?
#
loop_
_entity_poly.entity_id
_entity_poly.type
_entity_poly.pdbx_seq_one_letter_code
_entity_poly.pdbx_strand_id
1 'polypeptide(L)'
;MTLTKALLPAHSLPARAALVLAGSLLVAASAQVSVPMFPVPMTLQTLAISLIGLAYGARLGAATLLAYLAQGAIGLPVFAGGAGGAAHLVGPTGGFLFGFVAMAWLTGWLAENGFGRGLVRLFVAAAVPAALLFVPGVLWLWAALPMD
;
A
#
# COMPACT_ATOMS: atom_id res chain seq x y z
N MET A 1 18.02 8.48 -3.29
CA MET A 1 17.92 7.90 -4.65
C MET A 1 17.10 6.63 -4.51
N THR A 2 15.97 6.53 -5.19
CA THR A 2 15.11 5.33 -5.18
C THR A 2 15.67 4.30 -6.17
N LEU A 3 15.37 3.00 -5.97
CA LEU A 3 15.86 1.92 -6.85
C LEU A 3 15.46 2.13 -8.31
N THR A 4 14.28 2.70 -8.56
CA THR A 4 13.85 3.10 -9.91
C THR A 4 14.80 4.10 -10.54
N LYS A 5 15.24 5.14 -9.81
CA LYS A 5 16.20 6.13 -10.33
C LYS A 5 17.62 5.56 -10.50
N ALA A 6 17.95 4.47 -9.80
CA ALA A 6 19.27 3.86 -9.80
C ALA A 6 19.43 2.74 -10.84
N LEU A 7 18.38 1.95 -11.09
CA LEU A 7 18.45 0.71 -11.89
C LEU A 7 17.57 0.73 -13.15
N LEU A 8 16.58 1.62 -13.23
CA LEU A 8 15.68 1.68 -14.38
C LEU A 8 15.77 3.07 -15.01
N PRO A 9 16.44 3.23 -16.18
CA PRO A 9 16.47 4.49 -16.92
C PRO A 9 15.11 4.87 -17.54
N ALA A 10 14.00 4.36 -17.01
CA ALA A 10 12.73 4.30 -17.72
C ALA A 10 11.87 5.56 -17.51
N HIS A 11 12.10 6.52 -18.39
CA HIS A 11 11.09 7.51 -18.76
C HIS A 11 9.93 6.89 -19.57
N SER A 12 10.07 5.65 -20.06
CA SER A 12 9.08 5.02 -20.95
C SER A 12 7.83 4.52 -20.20
N LEU A 13 6.66 4.79 -20.77
CA LEU A 13 5.36 4.37 -20.21
C LEU A 13 5.23 2.85 -19.98
N PRO A 14 5.69 1.96 -20.88
CA PRO A 14 5.53 0.51 -20.69
C PRO A 14 6.26 -0.02 -19.45
N ALA A 15 7.46 0.50 -19.16
CA ALA A 15 8.21 0.09 -17.99
C ALA A 15 7.54 0.52 -16.68
N ARG A 16 6.94 1.73 -16.66
CA ARG A 16 6.16 2.19 -15.49
C ARG A 16 4.92 1.35 -15.29
N ALA A 17 4.22 1.00 -16.37
CA ALA A 17 3.07 0.10 -16.30
C ALA A 17 3.48 -1.28 -15.77
N ALA A 18 4.59 -1.85 -16.26
CA ALA A 18 5.12 -3.12 -15.77
C ALA A 18 5.45 -3.08 -14.27
N LEU A 19 6.08 -2.01 -13.79
CA LEU A 19 6.35 -1.81 -12.35
C LEU A 19 5.06 -1.71 -11.53
N VAL A 20 4.07 -0.94 -12.02
CA VAL A 20 2.77 -0.81 -11.35
C VAL A 20 2.10 -2.17 -11.20
N LEU A 21 2.07 -2.97 -12.25
CA LEU A 21 1.48 -4.31 -12.24
C LEU A 21 2.26 -5.29 -11.35
N ALA A 22 3.59 -5.28 -11.42
CA ALA A 22 4.44 -6.13 -10.58
C ALA A 22 4.30 -5.77 -9.10
N GLY A 23 4.28 -4.47 -8.78
CA GLY A 23 4.06 -3.98 -7.43
C GLY A 23 2.66 -4.31 -6.90
N SER A 24 1.61 -4.17 -7.71
CA SER A 24 0.26 -4.49 -7.27
C SER A 24 0.06 -5.99 -7.06
N LEU A 25 0.71 -6.83 -7.87
CA LEU A 25 0.76 -8.28 -7.67
C LEU A 25 1.48 -8.65 -6.37
N LEU A 26 2.59 -7.98 -6.05
CA LEU A 26 3.30 -8.16 -4.78
C LEU A 26 2.41 -7.79 -3.57
N VAL A 27 1.66 -6.69 -3.66
CA VAL A 27 0.69 -6.32 -2.62
C VAL A 27 -0.41 -7.37 -2.51
N ALA A 28 -0.95 -7.85 -3.63
CA ALA A 28 -2.00 -8.88 -3.63
C ALA A 28 -1.51 -10.21 -3.02
N ALA A 29 -0.30 -10.65 -3.35
CA ALA A 29 0.29 -11.86 -2.79
C ALA A 29 0.56 -11.71 -1.28
N SER A 30 1.10 -10.58 -0.85
CA SER A 30 1.33 -10.30 0.58
C SER A 30 0.03 -10.11 1.38
N ALA A 31 -1.09 -9.75 0.73
CA ALA A 31 -2.42 -9.73 1.34
C ALA A 31 -2.91 -11.09 1.79
N GLN A 32 -2.50 -12.16 1.11
CA GLN A 32 -2.96 -13.50 1.43
C GLN A 32 -2.25 -14.07 2.65
N VAL A 33 -1.03 -13.61 2.92
CA VAL A 33 -0.32 -13.95 4.16
C VAL A 33 -0.86 -13.08 5.28
N SER A 34 -1.82 -13.61 6.01
CA SER A 34 -2.54 -12.90 7.05
C SER A 34 -2.75 -13.74 8.30
N VAL A 35 -2.78 -13.06 9.44
CA VAL A 35 -3.30 -13.62 10.68
C VAL A 35 -4.77 -13.22 10.76
N PRO A 36 -5.70 -14.20 10.84
CA PRO A 36 -7.12 -13.91 10.89
C PRO A 36 -7.43 -13.17 12.19
N MET A 37 -7.90 -11.94 12.06
CA MET A 37 -8.38 -11.09 13.15
C MET A 37 -9.69 -10.45 12.74
N PHE A 38 -10.59 -10.28 13.69
CA PHE A 38 -11.89 -9.65 13.46
C PHE A 38 -11.89 -8.22 14.03
N PRO A 39 -12.41 -7.22 13.30
CA PRO A 39 -12.96 -7.26 11.94
C PRO A 39 -11.92 -7.03 10.83
N VAL A 40 -10.68 -6.68 11.17
CA VAL A 40 -9.62 -6.35 10.20
C VAL A 40 -8.45 -7.34 10.33
N PRO A 41 -8.16 -8.15 9.30
CA PRO A 41 -7.04 -9.08 9.34
C PRO A 41 -5.69 -8.33 9.33
N MET A 42 -4.69 -8.87 10.03
CA MET A 42 -3.32 -8.36 9.95
C MET A 42 -2.58 -9.08 8.85
N THR A 43 -2.08 -8.35 7.86
CA THR A 43 -1.46 -8.92 6.66
C THR A 43 -0.02 -8.46 6.49
N LEU A 44 0.74 -9.12 5.60
CA LEU A 44 2.07 -8.65 5.18
C LEU A 44 2.01 -7.47 4.20
N GLN A 45 0.82 -6.94 3.87
CA GLN A 45 0.69 -5.84 2.91
C GLN A 45 1.38 -4.57 3.37
N THR A 46 1.24 -4.22 4.66
CA THR A 46 1.88 -3.03 5.22
C THR A 46 3.39 -3.03 4.95
N LEU A 47 4.05 -4.19 5.10
CA LEU A 47 5.46 -4.36 4.77
C LEU A 47 5.72 -4.20 3.25
N ALA A 48 4.95 -4.90 2.42
CA ALA A 48 5.10 -4.82 0.95
C ALA A 48 4.90 -3.38 0.44
N ILE A 49 3.96 -2.64 1.02
CA ILE A 49 3.65 -1.25 0.66
C ILE A 49 4.79 -0.32 1.07
N SER A 50 5.39 -0.52 2.25
CA SER A 50 6.60 0.21 2.62
C SER A 50 7.74 -0.06 1.63
N LEU A 51 7.97 -1.32 1.24
CA LEU A 51 9.00 -1.68 0.25
C LEU A 51 8.74 -1.03 -1.10
N ILE A 52 7.48 -1.03 -1.58
CA ILE A 52 7.08 -0.36 -2.81
C ILE A 52 7.32 1.13 -2.72
N GLY A 53 6.91 1.79 -1.63
CA GLY A 53 7.16 3.22 -1.43
C GLY A 53 8.66 3.55 -1.48
N LEU A 54 9.48 2.81 -0.72
CA LEU A 54 10.93 2.98 -0.68
C LEU A 54 11.60 2.75 -2.05
N ALA A 55 11.13 1.76 -2.82
CA ALA A 55 11.73 1.38 -4.10
C ALA A 55 11.25 2.22 -5.29
N TYR A 56 9.95 2.54 -5.35
CA TYR A 56 9.28 3.16 -6.49
C TYR A 56 9.17 4.68 -6.35
N GLY A 57 9.28 5.20 -5.12
CA GLY A 57 9.08 6.63 -4.84
C GLY A 57 7.61 7.00 -4.72
N ALA A 58 7.35 8.28 -4.43
CA ALA A 58 6.04 8.74 -3.98
C ALA A 58 4.94 8.55 -5.03
N ARG A 59 5.20 9.01 -6.26
CA ARG A 59 4.20 9.01 -7.34
C ARG A 59 3.92 7.61 -7.88
N LEU A 60 4.96 6.83 -8.12
CA LEU A 60 4.80 5.49 -8.70
C LEU A 60 4.27 4.51 -7.64
N GLY A 61 4.69 4.62 -6.38
CA GLY A 61 4.10 3.85 -5.29
C GLY A 61 2.61 4.13 -5.10
N ALA A 62 2.19 5.40 -5.10
CA ALA A 62 0.76 5.74 -5.06
C ALA A 62 -0.01 5.17 -6.26
N ALA A 63 0.55 5.26 -7.47
CA ALA A 63 -0.06 4.67 -8.67
C ALA A 63 -0.20 3.15 -8.58
N THR A 64 0.79 2.45 -8.01
CA THR A 64 0.73 1.01 -7.75
C THR A 64 -0.44 0.65 -6.83
N LEU A 65 -0.64 1.42 -5.76
CA LEU A 65 -1.72 1.16 -4.82
C LEU A 65 -3.10 1.54 -5.39
N LEU A 66 -3.19 2.59 -6.20
CA LEU A 66 -4.42 2.90 -6.93
C LEU A 66 -4.79 1.79 -7.93
N ALA A 67 -3.80 1.23 -8.63
CA ALA A 67 -4.02 0.08 -9.51
C ALA A 67 -4.48 -1.15 -8.73
N TYR A 68 -3.89 -1.42 -7.56
CA TYR A 68 -4.31 -2.48 -6.65
C TYR A 68 -5.78 -2.32 -6.21
N LEU A 69 -6.19 -1.10 -5.81
CA LEU A 69 -7.57 -0.83 -5.44
C LEU A 69 -8.53 -0.97 -6.63
N ALA A 70 -8.12 -0.50 -7.82
CA ALA A 70 -8.91 -0.66 -9.04
C ALA A 70 -9.11 -2.14 -9.40
N GLN A 71 -8.06 -2.96 -9.31
CA GLN A 71 -8.10 -4.40 -9.51
C GLN A 71 -9.10 -5.07 -8.56
N GLY A 72 -9.05 -4.71 -7.27
CA GLY A 72 -10.02 -5.20 -6.30
C GLY A 72 -11.43 -4.70 -6.58
N ALA A 73 -11.62 -3.42 -6.94
CA ALA A 73 -12.92 -2.84 -7.22
C ALA A 73 -13.67 -3.54 -8.36
N ILE A 74 -12.95 -3.91 -9.44
CA ILE A 74 -13.52 -4.65 -10.58
C ILE A 74 -13.79 -6.13 -10.28
N GLY A 75 -13.46 -6.61 -9.07
CA GLY A 75 -13.81 -7.96 -8.60
C GLY A 75 -12.66 -8.97 -8.62
N LEU A 76 -11.41 -8.56 -8.89
CA LEU A 76 -10.29 -9.49 -8.78
C LEU A 76 -10.04 -9.87 -7.31
N PRO A 77 -9.69 -11.13 -7.02
CA PRO A 77 -9.48 -11.64 -5.65
C PRO A 77 -8.12 -11.21 -5.08
N VAL A 78 -7.88 -9.90 -5.00
CA VAL A 78 -6.58 -9.32 -4.61
C VAL A 78 -6.54 -8.84 -3.15
N PHE A 79 -7.69 -8.67 -2.51
CA PHE A 79 -7.77 -8.33 -1.09
C PHE A 79 -7.52 -9.56 -0.22
N ALA A 80 -7.29 -9.34 1.08
CA ALA A 80 -6.99 -10.41 2.03
C ALA A 80 -8.08 -11.50 2.02
N GLY A 81 -7.67 -12.77 2.12
CA GLY A 81 -8.59 -13.92 2.07
C GLY A 81 -9.20 -14.18 0.70
N GLY A 82 -8.54 -13.75 -0.38
CA GLY A 82 -9.04 -13.86 -1.75
C GLY A 82 -10.27 -12.99 -2.04
N ALA A 83 -10.50 -11.95 -1.23
CA ALA A 83 -11.64 -11.07 -1.38
C ALA A 83 -11.48 -10.09 -2.56
N GLY A 84 -12.61 -9.62 -3.09
CA GLY A 84 -12.69 -8.67 -4.19
C GLY A 84 -14.06 -7.99 -4.24
N GLY A 85 -14.17 -6.98 -5.08
CA GLY A 85 -15.39 -6.21 -5.33
C GLY A 85 -15.45 -4.89 -4.56
N ALA A 86 -16.14 -3.91 -5.16
CA ALA A 86 -16.28 -2.55 -4.63
C ALA A 86 -16.89 -2.47 -3.22
N ALA A 87 -17.68 -3.48 -2.81
CA ALA A 87 -18.24 -3.56 -1.45
C ALA A 87 -17.16 -3.52 -0.36
N HIS A 88 -15.96 -4.07 -0.62
CA HIS A 88 -14.86 -4.05 0.32
C HIS A 88 -14.23 -2.65 0.49
N LEU A 89 -14.37 -1.77 -0.53
CA LEU A 89 -13.89 -0.39 -0.44
C LEU A 89 -14.79 0.47 0.45
N VAL A 90 -16.08 0.14 0.54
CA VAL A 90 -17.05 0.84 1.39
C VAL A 90 -17.32 0.12 2.71
N GLY A 91 -16.74 -1.08 2.90
CA GLY A 91 -16.86 -1.88 4.11
C GLY A 91 -15.93 -1.47 5.25
N PRO A 92 -15.84 -2.27 6.33
CA PRO A 92 -15.06 -1.95 7.54
C PRO A 92 -13.57 -1.72 7.28
N THR A 93 -13.00 -2.35 6.25
CA THR A 93 -11.57 -2.25 5.89
C THR A 93 -11.28 -1.11 4.92
N GLY A 94 -12.30 -0.39 4.42
CA GLY A 94 -12.18 0.65 3.39
C GLY A 94 -11.17 1.74 3.76
N GLY A 95 -11.20 2.25 4.99
CA GLY A 95 -10.26 3.27 5.46
C GLY A 95 -8.80 2.83 5.43
N PHE A 96 -8.51 1.54 5.66
CA PHE A 96 -7.16 0.99 5.53
C PHE A 96 -6.75 0.89 4.05
N LEU A 97 -7.67 0.47 3.19
CA LEU A 97 -7.42 0.36 1.75
C LEU A 97 -7.08 1.71 1.11
N PHE A 98 -7.83 2.77 1.41
CA PHE A 98 -7.48 4.12 0.96
C PHE A 98 -6.25 4.68 1.68
N GLY A 99 -6.11 4.38 2.97
CA GLY A 99 -4.93 4.75 3.76
C GLY A 99 -3.62 4.17 3.21
N PHE A 100 -3.66 2.99 2.59
CA PHE A 100 -2.48 2.39 1.96
C PHE A 100 -1.93 3.22 0.79
N VAL A 101 -2.78 3.95 0.06
CA VAL A 101 -2.33 4.87 -0.99
C VAL A 101 -1.51 6.01 -0.37
N ALA A 102 -2.01 6.61 0.71
CA ALA A 102 -1.31 7.66 1.45
C ALA A 102 -0.02 7.15 2.08
N MET A 103 -0.03 5.93 2.64
CA MET A 103 1.15 5.26 3.20
C MET A 103 2.24 5.06 2.14
N ALA A 104 1.89 4.53 0.96
CA ALA A 104 2.84 4.32 -0.14
C ALA A 104 3.45 5.65 -0.60
N TRP A 105 2.61 6.67 -0.78
CA TRP A 105 3.04 8.01 -1.17
C TRP A 105 4.01 8.62 -0.15
N LEU A 106 3.65 8.59 1.14
CA LEU A 106 4.45 9.19 2.21
C LEU A 106 5.77 8.45 2.41
N THR A 107 5.76 7.11 2.35
CA THR A 107 6.97 6.30 2.41
C THR A 107 7.92 6.66 1.26
N GLY A 108 7.40 6.76 0.04
CA GLY A 108 8.19 7.15 -1.12
C GLY A 108 8.68 8.59 -1.06
N TRP A 109 7.87 9.51 -0.53
CA TRP A 109 8.26 10.90 -0.33
C TRP A 109 9.41 11.00 0.68
N LEU A 110 9.36 10.30 1.81
CA LEU A 110 10.46 10.24 2.77
C LEU A 110 11.75 9.67 2.12
N ALA A 111 11.61 8.59 1.34
CA ALA A 111 12.74 7.98 0.62
C ALA A 111 13.41 8.97 -0.36
N GLU A 112 12.61 9.77 -1.07
CA GLU A 112 13.08 10.81 -1.99
C GLU A 112 13.75 11.99 -1.26
N ASN A 113 13.28 12.34 -0.06
CA ASN A 113 13.80 13.43 0.78
C ASN A 113 14.95 13.00 1.71
N GLY A 114 15.68 11.95 1.34
CA GLY A 114 16.94 11.59 2.02
C GLY A 114 16.80 10.63 3.19
N PHE A 115 15.60 10.10 3.46
CA PHE A 115 15.43 9.02 4.44
C PHE A 115 15.73 7.64 3.86
N GLY A 116 15.98 7.52 2.56
CA GLY A 116 16.37 6.26 1.92
C GLY A 116 17.82 5.81 2.19
N ARG A 117 18.53 6.41 3.16
CA ARG A 117 19.94 6.09 3.46
C ARG A 117 20.15 5.94 4.97
N GLY A 118 20.79 4.85 5.38
CA GLY A 118 21.07 4.53 6.78
C GLY A 118 19.90 3.83 7.48
N LEU A 119 20.23 2.89 8.38
CA LEU A 119 19.26 1.98 8.99
C LEU A 119 18.13 2.71 9.73
N VAL A 120 18.48 3.70 10.55
CA VAL A 120 17.50 4.46 11.36
C VAL A 120 16.53 5.24 10.47
N ARG A 121 17.03 5.90 9.43
CA ARG A 121 16.18 6.70 8.54
C ARG A 121 15.27 5.83 7.69
N LEU A 122 15.76 4.67 7.23
CA LEU A 122 14.94 3.68 6.55
C LEU A 122 13.84 3.14 7.45
N PHE A 123 14.18 2.83 8.70
CA PHE A 123 13.19 2.38 9.69
C PHE A 123 12.12 3.45 9.91
N VAL A 124 12.51 4.72 10.10
CA VAL A 124 11.55 5.84 10.23
C VAL A 124 10.68 5.99 8.98
N ALA A 125 11.27 5.89 7.79
CA ALA A 125 10.54 6.00 6.53
C ALA A 125 9.52 4.88 6.32
N ALA A 126 9.73 3.70 6.89
CA ALA A 126 8.77 2.60 6.85
C ALA A 126 7.76 2.68 8.00
N ALA A 127 8.23 2.92 9.23
CA ALA A 127 7.44 2.82 10.45
C ALA A 127 6.45 3.98 10.62
N VAL A 128 6.85 5.22 10.31
CA VAL A 128 5.98 6.38 10.50
C VAL A 128 4.76 6.34 9.58
N PRO A 129 4.88 6.10 8.26
CA PRO A 129 3.72 5.94 7.39
C PRO A 129 2.84 4.74 7.77
N ALA A 130 3.46 3.63 8.20
CA ALA A 130 2.72 2.46 8.68
C ALA A 130 1.92 2.74 9.96
N ALA A 131 2.44 3.56 10.88
CA ALA A 131 1.70 4.01 12.05
C ALA A 131 0.57 4.96 11.66
N LEU A 132 0.83 5.90 10.76
CA LEU A 132 -0.16 6.88 10.29
C LEU A 132 -1.32 6.24 9.51
N LEU A 133 -1.11 5.08 8.89
CA LEU A 133 -2.16 4.28 8.25
C LEU A 133 -3.35 4.00 9.19
N PHE A 134 -3.08 3.81 10.49
CA PHE A 134 -4.14 3.52 11.45
C PHE A 134 -5.08 4.70 11.66
N VAL A 135 -4.68 5.94 11.34
CA VAL A 135 -5.54 7.11 11.48
C VAL A 135 -6.78 7.00 10.57
N PRO A 136 -6.67 6.96 9.23
CA PRO A 136 -7.84 6.78 8.37
C PRO A 136 -8.50 5.40 8.55
N GLY A 137 -7.72 4.36 8.85
CA GLY A 137 -8.24 3.01 9.06
C GLY A 137 -9.19 2.92 10.25
N VAL A 138 -8.76 3.39 11.42
CA VAL A 138 -9.56 3.34 12.65
C VAL A 138 -10.71 4.34 12.60
N LEU A 139 -10.50 5.54 12.06
CA LEU A 139 -11.59 6.53 11.92
C LEU A 139 -12.73 6.01 11.03
N TRP A 140 -12.38 5.38 9.90
CA TRP A 140 -13.37 4.75 9.03
C TRP A 140 -14.05 3.57 9.70
N LEU A 141 -13.28 2.69 10.33
CA LEU A 141 -13.80 1.52 11.01
C LEU A 141 -14.81 1.91 12.10
N TRP A 142 -14.50 2.94 12.88
CA TRP A 142 -15.39 3.48 13.91
C TRP A 142 -16.68 4.05 13.32
N ALA A 143 -16.63 4.70 12.16
CA ALA A 143 -17.82 5.21 11.48
C ALA A 143 -18.64 4.11 10.77
N ALA A 144 -18.00 3.02 10.34
CA ALA A 144 -18.61 1.94 9.59
C ALA A 144 -19.25 0.86 10.47
N LEU A 145 -18.83 0.75 11.74
CA LEU A 145 -19.40 -0.19 12.70
C LEU A 145 -20.47 0.52 13.55
N PRO A 146 -21.71 0.00 13.61
CA PRO A 146 -22.69 0.42 14.59
C PRO A 146 -22.16 0.13 16.01
N MET A 147 -22.04 1.17 16.83
CA MET A 147 -21.62 1.08 18.22
C MET A 147 -22.88 1.19 19.09
N ASP A 148 -23.71 0.16 19.04
CA ASP A 148 -24.93 -0.03 19.86
C ASP A 148 -24.78 -1.24 20.79
#